data_AF-A0A7Y7AB97-F1
#
_entry.id   AF-A0A7Y7AB97-F1
#
_cell.length_a   1.000
_cell.length_b   1.000
_cell.length_c   1.000
_cell.angle_alpha   90.00
_cell.angle_beta   90.00
_cell.angle_gamma   90.00
#
_symmetry.space_group_name_H-M   'P 1'
#
loop_
_entity.id
_entity.type
_entity.pdbx_description
1 polymer ?
#
loop_
_entity_poly.entity_id
_entity_poly.type
_entity_poly.pdbx_seq_one_letter_code
_entity_poly.pdbx_strand_id
1 'polypeptide(L)'
;YNNVIRTISIEDATTAPNASSFPTSTKTIKVENSLETYFNSTSTERVSQGFVFNEPSFGELVAVFDTDEETMVEYPFSNGSSLTDSYAGTLYFEFNGLPMSPAAAGNCYAWIDGQGTLLLPDGSTVTDAIRYKMIDTSSTNIQLFGDLEIVRTQYEYYDVANSNLPVLTLSRLLIQQPGGGLPLADNSIVLSSVEPSNSVGLFANELIDFETYPNPTTGSITLNGEFAGDAEATVLDQSGRIILTQEAINGTSIDLSGVNTGMYILKVTSNGASGTKMIVKQ
;
A
#
# COMPACT_ATOMS: atom_id res chain seq x y z
N TYR A 1 -6.64 5.98 -8.10
CA TYR A 1 -5.30 5.48 -8.43
C TYR A 1 -4.87 6.13 -9.73
N ASN A 2 -3.84 6.99 -9.70
CA ASN A 2 -3.28 7.54 -10.93
C ASN A 2 -2.37 6.46 -11.53
N ASN A 3 -2.62 6.02 -12.76
CA ASN A 3 -1.75 5.08 -13.46
C ASN A 3 -0.40 5.76 -13.71
N VAL A 4 0.54 5.57 -12.78
CA VAL A 4 1.92 6.03 -12.94
C VAL A 4 2.69 4.93 -13.66
N ILE A 5 3.15 5.24 -14.86
CA ILE A 5 4.10 4.37 -15.57
C ILE A 5 5.42 4.42 -14.80
N ARG A 6 5.97 3.25 -14.48
CA ARG A 6 7.29 3.09 -13.87
C ARG A 6 8.13 2.22 -14.76
N THR A 7 9.37 2.64 -15.00
CA THR A 7 10.35 1.80 -15.70
C THR A 7 10.85 0.69 -14.77
N ILE A 8 10.89 -0.54 -15.30
CA ILE A 8 11.62 -1.65 -14.68
C ILE A 8 12.79 -2.00 -15.59
N SER A 9 13.99 -2.04 -15.03
CA SER A 9 15.21 -2.35 -15.78
C SER A 9 16.10 -3.32 -15.01
N ILE A 10 16.88 -4.11 -15.77
CA ILE A 10 18.06 -4.78 -15.25
C ILE A 10 19.28 -4.04 -15.79
N GLU A 11 20.13 -3.54 -14.89
CA GLU A 11 21.27 -2.69 -15.23
C GLU A 11 22.58 -3.26 -14.70
N ASP A 12 23.71 -2.68 -15.11
CA ASP A 12 25.04 -3.02 -14.59
C ASP A 12 25.23 -2.38 -13.20
N ALA A 13 25.33 -3.23 -12.18
CA ALA A 13 25.47 -2.80 -10.79
C ALA A 13 26.69 -1.91 -10.55
N THR A 14 27.77 -2.07 -11.32
CA THR A 14 29.01 -1.30 -11.13
C THR A 14 28.86 0.18 -11.50
N THR A 15 27.79 0.52 -12.23
CA THR A 15 27.49 1.88 -12.67
C THR A 15 26.39 2.57 -11.85
N ALA A 16 25.73 1.82 -10.96
CA ALA A 16 24.61 2.32 -10.18
C ALA A 16 25.08 3.26 -9.04
N PRO A 17 24.23 4.21 -8.58
CA PRO A 17 24.63 5.21 -7.58
C PRO A 17 25.24 4.64 -6.29
N ASN A 18 24.70 3.51 -5.81
CA ASN A 18 25.14 2.84 -4.60
C ASN A 18 26.12 1.67 -4.84
N ALA A 19 26.76 1.59 -6.01
CA ALA A 19 27.67 0.49 -6.38
C ALA A 19 28.78 0.22 -5.36
N SER A 20 29.29 1.25 -4.68
CA SER A 20 30.35 1.10 -3.66
C SER A 20 29.90 0.29 -2.44
N SER A 21 28.61 0.26 -2.14
CA SER A 21 28.03 -0.51 -1.05
C SER A 21 27.84 -1.99 -1.40
N PHE A 22 27.87 -2.33 -2.70
CA PHE A 22 27.58 -3.67 -3.22
C PHE A 22 28.69 -4.15 -4.18
N PRO A 23 29.96 -4.24 -3.72
CA PRO A 23 31.11 -4.46 -4.60
C PRO A 23 31.12 -5.82 -5.32
N THR A 24 30.37 -6.80 -4.81
CA THR A 24 30.27 -8.13 -5.41
C THR A 24 29.13 -8.24 -6.42
N SER A 25 28.17 -7.30 -6.44
CA SER A 25 27.03 -7.35 -7.35
C SER A 25 27.41 -7.03 -8.79
N THR A 26 26.82 -7.76 -9.73
CA THR A 26 27.00 -7.56 -11.16
C THR A 26 25.76 -6.99 -11.85
N LYS A 27 24.59 -7.11 -11.21
CA LYS A 27 23.31 -6.63 -11.75
C LYS A 27 22.50 -5.88 -10.71
N THR A 28 21.71 -4.92 -11.16
CA THR A 28 20.58 -4.41 -10.40
C THR A 28 19.27 -4.80 -11.08
N ILE A 29 18.20 -4.94 -10.30
CA ILE A 29 16.83 -4.85 -10.81
C ILE A 29 16.22 -3.61 -10.16
N LYS A 30 15.82 -2.66 -10.99
CA LYS A 30 15.40 -1.34 -10.57
C LYS A 30 13.95 -1.13 -10.92
N VAL A 31 13.16 -0.77 -9.92
CA VAL A 31 11.83 -0.20 -10.09
C VAL A 31 11.94 1.30 -9.84
N GLU A 32 11.66 2.09 -10.87
CA GLU A 32 11.79 3.54 -10.84
C GLU A 32 11.09 4.15 -9.62
N ASN A 33 11.84 4.98 -8.86
CA ASN A 33 11.40 5.66 -7.64
C ASN A 33 10.76 4.72 -6.61
N SER A 34 11.28 3.50 -6.45
CA SER A 34 10.79 2.53 -5.47
C SER A 34 11.91 1.70 -4.85
N LEU A 35 12.36 0.64 -5.52
CA LEU A 35 13.28 -0.35 -5.00
C LEU A 35 14.32 -0.68 -6.07
N GLU A 36 15.58 -0.71 -5.66
CA GLU A 36 16.69 -1.18 -6.49
C GLU A 36 17.43 -2.30 -5.75
N THR A 37 17.30 -3.54 -6.25
CA THR A 37 17.95 -4.70 -5.63
C THR A 37 19.24 -5.02 -6.36
N TYR A 38 20.32 -5.18 -5.62
CA TYR A 38 21.65 -5.53 -6.11
C TYR A 38 21.85 -7.03 -5.98
N PHE A 39 22.23 -7.69 -7.06
CA PHE A 39 22.30 -9.15 -7.09
C PHE A 39 23.32 -9.71 -8.10
N ASN A 40 23.60 -10.99 -7.90
CA ASN A 40 24.30 -11.86 -8.84
C ASN A 40 23.39 -13.02 -9.26
N SER A 41 23.63 -13.55 -10.45
CA SER A 41 23.02 -14.79 -10.89
C SER A 41 24.07 -15.70 -11.51
N THR A 42 24.12 -16.93 -11.04
CA THR A 42 24.93 -18.01 -11.60
C THR A 42 24.00 -19.00 -12.32
N SER A 43 24.54 -20.14 -12.75
CA SER A 43 23.72 -21.24 -13.27
C SER A 43 22.92 -21.97 -12.19
N THR A 44 23.26 -21.80 -10.91
CA THR A 44 22.66 -22.53 -9.79
C THR A 44 21.80 -21.68 -8.89
N GLU A 45 22.06 -20.37 -8.82
CA GLU A 45 21.34 -19.49 -7.89
C GLU A 45 21.30 -18.03 -8.32
N ARG A 46 20.42 -17.27 -7.65
CA ARG A 46 20.42 -15.81 -7.62
C ARG A 46 20.55 -15.36 -6.16
N VAL A 47 21.57 -14.56 -5.88
CA VAL A 47 21.90 -14.07 -4.54
C VAL A 47 21.91 -12.55 -4.55
N SER A 48 21.22 -11.93 -3.60
CA SER A 48 21.18 -10.49 -3.39
C SER A 48 22.17 -10.06 -2.31
N GLN A 49 22.94 -9.03 -2.63
CA GLN A 49 23.83 -8.36 -1.68
C GLN A 49 23.10 -7.28 -0.88
N GLY A 50 21.80 -7.10 -1.12
CA GLY A 50 20.95 -6.10 -0.49
C GLY A 50 20.22 -5.23 -1.50
N PHE A 51 19.62 -4.15 -1.00
CA PHE A 51 18.75 -3.29 -1.79
C PHE A 51 18.75 -1.85 -1.29
N VAL A 52 18.36 -0.95 -2.18
CA VAL A 52 18.11 0.45 -1.90
C VAL A 52 16.61 0.69 -2.01
N PHE A 53 16.02 1.26 -0.97
CA PHE A 53 14.61 1.62 -0.91
C PHE A 53 14.48 3.08 -0.52
N ASN A 54 13.68 3.86 -1.27
CA ASN A 54 13.43 5.25 -0.93
C ASN A 54 12.05 5.39 -0.29
N GLU A 55 12.03 5.85 0.96
CA GLU A 55 10.81 6.02 1.74
C GLU A 55 10.55 7.52 1.99
N PRO A 56 9.32 8.03 1.74
CA PRO A 56 9.03 9.47 1.90
C PRO A 56 9.34 10.09 3.27
N SER A 57 9.26 9.34 4.36
CA SER A 57 9.42 9.83 5.74
C SER A 57 10.86 9.78 6.28
N PHE A 58 11.72 8.85 5.84
CA PHE A 58 13.13 8.76 6.26
C PHE A 58 14.16 8.73 5.12
N GLY A 59 13.72 8.91 3.88
CA GLY A 59 14.58 9.02 2.71
C GLY A 59 15.15 7.68 2.24
N GLU A 60 16.38 7.71 1.74
CA GLU A 60 17.04 6.51 1.21
C GLU A 60 17.49 5.58 2.35
N LEU A 61 17.03 4.33 2.29
CA LEU A 61 17.49 3.20 3.07
C LEU A 61 18.32 2.29 2.17
N VAL A 62 19.57 2.06 2.56
CA VAL A 62 20.47 1.10 1.91
C VAL A 62 20.64 -0.09 2.84
N ALA A 63 20.03 -1.22 2.50
CA ALA A 63 20.27 -2.50 3.16
C ALA A 63 21.44 -3.20 2.49
N VAL A 64 22.49 -3.53 3.24
CA VAL A 64 23.68 -4.23 2.75
C VAL A 64 23.80 -5.56 3.51
N PHE A 65 23.77 -6.68 2.80
CA PHE A 65 23.85 -8.02 3.36
C PHE A 65 25.28 -8.55 3.31
N ASP A 66 26.19 -7.86 3.99
CA ASP A 66 27.64 -8.11 3.97
C ASP A 66 28.12 -9.19 4.96
N THR A 67 27.25 -9.62 5.86
CA THR A 67 27.55 -10.71 6.80
C THR A 67 27.13 -12.06 6.23
N ASP A 68 25.95 -12.10 5.61
CA ASP A 68 25.39 -13.26 4.91
C ASP A 68 24.44 -12.76 3.83
N GLU A 69 24.75 -13.03 2.56
CA GLU A 69 23.98 -12.53 1.41
C GLU A 69 22.65 -13.29 1.25
N GLU A 70 21.60 -12.62 0.77
CA GLU A 70 20.26 -13.23 0.66
C GLU A 70 20.14 -14.10 -0.60
N THR A 71 19.99 -15.42 -0.45
CA THR A 71 19.64 -16.29 -1.57
C THR A 71 18.18 -16.10 -1.91
N MET A 72 17.89 -15.62 -3.13
CA MET A 72 16.52 -15.39 -3.59
C MET A 72 15.98 -16.56 -4.41
N VAL A 73 16.86 -17.21 -5.19
CA VAL A 73 16.45 -18.28 -6.12
C VAL A 73 17.49 -19.37 -6.16
N GLU A 74 17.05 -20.63 -6.13
CA GLU A 74 17.82 -21.78 -6.57
C GLU A 74 17.28 -22.31 -7.90
N TYR A 75 18.18 -22.64 -8.83
CA TYR A 75 17.85 -23.24 -10.12
C TYR A 75 17.95 -24.77 -10.03
N PRO A 76 17.04 -25.54 -10.67
CA PRO A 76 16.05 -25.08 -11.65
C PRO A 76 14.82 -24.38 -11.04
N PHE A 77 14.41 -23.31 -11.72
CA PHE A 77 13.28 -22.45 -11.36
C PHE A 77 11.96 -23.04 -11.85
N SER A 78 11.48 -24.08 -11.18
CA SER A 78 10.32 -24.88 -11.60
C SER A 78 9.20 -24.91 -10.57
N ASN A 79 7.96 -25.06 -11.02
CA ASN A 79 6.79 -25.20 -10.15
C ASN A 79 6.98 -26.34 -9.11
N GLY A 80 6.67 -26.03 -7.86
CA GLY A 80 6.89 -26.89 -6.70
C GLY A 80 8.22 -26.67 -5.99
N SER A 81 9.17 -25.92 -6.56
CA SER A 81 10.42 -25.56 -5.89
C SER A 81 10.17 -24.61 -4.72
N SER A 82 10.99 -24.73 -3.68
CA SER A 82 10.97 -23.87 -2.50
C SER A 82 12.38 -23.62 -1.97
N LEU A 83 12.60 -22.45 -1.40
CA LEU A 83 13.84 -22.01 -0.80
C LEU A 83 13.56 -21.48 0.61
N THR A 84 14.49 -21.74 1.53
CA THR A 84 14.57 -21.07 2.82
C THR A 84 16.01 -20.67 3.04
N ASP A 85 16.22 -19.40 3.36
CA ASP A 85 17.52 -18.79 3.52
C ASP A 85 17.53 -17.88 4.76
N SER A 86 18.67 -17.75 5.40
CA SER A 86 18.92 -16.74 6.44
C SER A 86 19.96 -15.78 5.91
N TYR A 87 19.80 -14.49 6.17
CA TYR A 87 20.73 -13.46 5.69
C TYR A 87 20.97 -12.43 6.79
N ALA A 88 22.07 -11.68 6.67
CA ALA A 88 22.45 -10.69 7.68
C ALA A 88 23.37 -9.61 7.11
N GLY A 89 23.29 -8.43 7.71
CA GLY A 89 24.21 -7.33 7.45
C GLY A 89 23.82 -6.06 8.17
N THR A 90 23.88 -4.94 7.46
CA THR A 90 23.74 -3.59 8.05
C THR A 90 22.75 -2.75 7.23
N LEU A 91 21.89 -2.01 7.91
CA LEU A 91 21.06 -0.98 7.28
C LEU A 91 21.75 0.36 7.38
N TYR A 92 21.69 1.19 6.35
CA TYR A 92 22.17 2.57 6.36
C TYR A 92 21.05 3.51 5.95
N PHE A 93 20.75 4.49 6.79
CA PHE A 93 19.74 5.52 6.51
C PHE A 93 20.03 6.77 7.34
N GLU A 94 19.36 7.87 7.04
CA GLU A 94 19.44 9.09 7.83
C GLU A 94 18.16 9.29 8.64
N PHE A 95 18.30 9.67 9.92
CA PHE A 95 17.16 10.05 10.74
C PHE A 95 17.44 11.39 11.42
N ASN A 96 16.61 12.41 11.14
CA ASN A 96 16.77 13.77 11.66
C ASN A 96 18.18 14.36 11.45
N GLY A 97 18.80 14.16 10.28
CA GLY A 97 20.13 14.68 10.00
C GLY A 97 21.28 13.83 10.55
N LEU A 98 20.99 12.70 11.20
CA LEU A 98 22.00 11.82 11.78
C LEU A 98 22.06 10.49 11.02
N PRO A 99 23.25 10.05 10.58
CA PRO A 99 23.42 8.76 9.93
C PRO A 99 23.23 7.62 10.94
N MET A 100 22.42 6.64 10.56
CA MET A 100 22.12 5.44 11.33
C MET A 100 22.68 4.22 10.60
N SER A 101 23.26 3.28 11.37
CA SER A 101 23.84 2.03 10.83
C SER A 101 23.57 0.79 11.70
N PRO A 102 22.31 0.46 12.04
CA PRO A 102 22.03 -0.71 12.86
C PRO A 102 22.26 -2.02 12.07
N ALA A 103 22.66 -3.06 12.80
CA ALA A 103 22.70 -4.41 12.24
C ALA A 103 21.27 -4.92 11.97
N ALA A 104 21.12 -5.67 10.88
CA ALA A 104 19.89 -6.36 10.53
C ALA A 104 20.16 -7.82 10.19
N ALA A 105 19.22 -8.68 10.56
CA ALA A 105 19.25 -10.09 10.20
C ALA A 105 17.84 -10.56 9.85
N GLY A 106 17.71 -11.50 8.94
CA GLY A 106 16.43 -11.92 8.44
C GLY A 106 16.38 -13.34 7.93
N ASN A 107 15.18 -13.74 7.53
CA ASN A 107 14.93 -15.00 6.85
C ASN A 107 14.16 -14.70 5.56
N CYS A 108 14.55 -15.38 4.49
CA CYS A 108 13.86 -15.36 3.21
C CYS A 108 13.21 -16.72 2.98
N TYR A 109 11.95 -16.70 2.54
CA TYR A 109 11.23 -17.86 2.10
C TYR A 109 10.70 -17.61 0.69
N ALA A 110 11.05 -18.49 -0.23
CA ALA A 110 10.61 -18.35 -1.62
C ALA A 110 10.05 -19.65 -2.18
N TRP A 111 9.14 -19.53 -3.14
CA TRP A 111 8.47 -20.65 -3.79
C TRP A 111 8.18 -20.36 -5.25
N ILE A 112 8.18 -21.40 -6.07
CA ILE A 112 7.42 -21.41 -7.32
C ILE A 112 6.14 -22.18 -7.04
N ASP A 113 5.08 -21.48 -6.63
CA ASP A 113 3.88 -22.10 -6.06
C ASP A 113 2.65 -22.03 -7.00
N GLY A 114 2.87 -21.64 -8.26
CA GLY A 114 1.82 -21.60 -9.28
C GLY A 114 2.39 -21.70 -10.69
N GLN A 115 1.64 -22.37 -11.56
CA GLN A 115 1.90 -22.44 -13.00
C GLN A 115 0.55 -22.51 -13.73
N GLY A 116 0.38 -21.73 -14.78
CA GLY A 116 -0.89 -21.73 -15.51
C GLY A 116 -0.99 -20.67 -16.59
N THR A 117 -2.21 -20.28 -16.94
CA THR A 117 -2.44 -19.17 -17.88
C THR A 117 -2.70 -17.89 -17.11
N LEU A 118 -1.89 -16.86 -17.34
CA LEU A 118 -2.11 -15.51 -16.84
C LEU A 118 -2.84 -14.70 -17.90
N LEU A 119 -4.02 -14.19 -17.54
CA LEU A 119 -4.78 -13.24 -18.36
C LEU A 119 -4.37 -11.82 -17.98
N LEU A 120 -3.96 -11.03 -18.96
CA LEU A 120 -3.51 -9.66 -18.74
C LEU A 120 -4.63 -8.64 -19.01
N PRO A 121 -4.54 -7.44 -18.41
CA PRO A 121 -5.57 -6.41 -18.51
C PRO A 121 -5.92 -5.92 -19.93
N ASP A 122 -5.02 -6.05 -20.89
CA ASP A 122 -5.24 -5.70 -22.31
C ASP A 122 -5.93 -6.83 -23.11
N GLY A 123 -6.26 -7.94 -22.45
CA GLY A 123 -6.84 -9.14 -23.05
C GLY A 123 -5.82 -10.12 -23.60
N SER A 124 -4.53 -9.81 -23.58
CA SER A 124 -3.47 -10.75 -23.93
C SER A 124 -3.33 -11.85 -22.88
N THR A 125 -2.69 -12.95 -23.26
CA THR A 125 -2.56 -14.13 -22.40
C THR A 125 -1.13 -14.65 -22.41
N VAL A 126 -0.60 -14.95 -21.24
CA VAL A 126 0.66 -15.69 -21.08
C VAL A 126 0.33 -17.10 -20.65
N THR A 127 0.55 -18.05 -21.55
CA THR A 127 0.42 -19.48 -21.25
C THR A 127 1.66 -19.95 -20.50
N ASP A 128 1.49 -20.91 -19.59
CA ASP A 128 2.58 -21.49 -18.81
C ASP A 128 3.35 -20.47 -17.94
N ALA A 129 2.67 -19.40 -17.53
CA ALA A 129 3.20 -18.43 -16.59
C ALA A 129 3.43 -19.11 -15.24
N ILE A 130 4.65 -18.99 -14.71
CA ILE A 130 4.98 -19.44 -13.36
C ILE A 130 4.87 -18.27 -12.38
N ARG A 131 4.47 -18.56 -11.14
CA ARG A 131 4.44 -17.59 -10.04
C ARG A 131 5.57 -17.87 -9.06
N TYR A 132 6.51 -16.95 -8.99
CA TYR A 132 7.48 -16.84 -7.91
C TYR A 132 6.89 -16.03 -6.77
N LYS A 133 6.88 -16.59 -5.57
CA LYS A 133 6.45 -15.93 -4.34
C LYS A 133 7.64 -15.84 -3.41
N MET A 134 7.89 -14.67 -2.84
CA MET A 134 8.93 -14.44 -1.85
C MET A 134 8.36 -13.71 -0.64
N ILE A 135 8.78 -14.12 0.55
CA ILE A 135 8.59 -13.38 1.79
C ILE A 135 9.93 -13.33 2.50
N ASP A 136 10.47 -12.13 2.65
CA ASP A 136 11.62 -11.89 3.53
C ASP A 136 11.24 -10.96 4.67
N THR A 137 11.82 -11.24 5.83
CA THR A 137 11.64 -10.44 7.04
C THR A 137 13.00 -10.11 7.61
N SER A 138 13.36 -8.83 7.59
CA SER A 138 14.57 -8.31 8.23
C SER A 138 14.21 -7.70 9.58
N SER A 139 14.85 -8.16 10.65
CA SER A 139 14.71 -7.60 12.00
C SER A 139 15.93 -6.72 12.32
N THR A 140 15.68 -5.57 12.94
CA THR A 140 16.71 -4.61 13.37
C THR A 140 16.31 -3.99 14.70
N ASN A 141 17.29 -3.66 15.54
CA ASN A 141 17.05 -2.84 16.73
C ASN A 141 17.61 -1.43 16.49
N ILE A 142 16.76 -0.44 16.62
CA ILE A 142 17.18 0.96 16.59
C ILE A 142 17.01 1.52 17.99
N GLN A 143 18.09 1.99 18.60
CA GLN A 143 18.13 2.49 19.97
C GLN A 143 17.00 3.49 20.32
N LEU A 144 16.49 4.24 19.34
CA LEU A 144 15.41 5.23 19.50
C LEU A 144 13.98 4.65 19.32
N PHE A 145 13.81 3.62 18.49
CA PHE A 145 12.50 3.06 18.12
C PHE A 145 12.22 1.67 18.70
N GLY A 146 13.23 1.06 19.30
CA GLY A 146 13.21 -0.34 19.70
C GLY A 146 13.37 -1.27 18.50
N ASP A 147 12.81 -2.46 18.62
CA ASP A 147 12.85 -3.47 17.56
C ASP A 147 11.89 -3.10 16.43
N LEU A 148 12.36 -3.24 15.20
CA LEU A 148 11.57 -3.14 13.98
C LEU A 148 11.75 -4.40 13.12
N GLU A 149 10.69 -4.74 12.40
CA GLU A 149 10.73 -5.70 11.30
C GLU A 149 10.35 -5.01 9.99
N ILE A 150 11.13 -5.31 8.95
CA ILE A 150 10.88 -4.94 7.56
C ILE A 150 10.46 -6.22 6.86
N VAL A 151 9.20 -6.30 6.44
CA VAL A 151 8.62 -7.47 5.79
C VAL A 151 8.34 -7.13 4.33
N ARG A 152 9.01 -7.82 3.40
CA ARG A 152 8.70 -7.74 1.97
C ARG A 152 7.96 -9.00 1.56
N THR A 153 6.78 -8.83 0.99
CA THR A 153 6.02 -9.92 0.35
C THR A 153 5.91 -9.61 -1.13
N GLN A 154 6.39 -10.52 -1.97
CA GLN A 154 6.44 -10.33 -3.41
C GLN A 154 5.86 -11.53 -4.15
N TYR A 155 5.10 -11.24 -5.20
CA TYR A 155 4.64 -12.18 -6.20
C TYR A 155 5.09 -11.69 -7.57
N GLU A 156 5.78 -12.53 -8.30
CA GLU A 156 6.25 -12.27 -9.65
C GLU A 156 5.74 -13.37 -10.57
N TYR A 157 5.17 -12.97 -11.70
CA TYR A 157 4.72 -13.89 -12.73
C TYR A 157 5.66 -13.81 -13.91
N TYR A 158 6.24 -14.93 -14.30
CA TYR A 158 7.22 -14.99 -15.37
C TYR A 158 6.70 -15.78 -16.57
N ASP A 159 6.96 -15.23 -17.75
CA ASP A 159 7.01 -15.97 -19.01
C ASP A 159 8.48 -16.35 -19.29
N VAL A 160 8.95 -17.39 -18.61
CA VAL A 160 10.37 -17.79 -18.64
C VAL A 160 10.87 -18.21 -20.02
N ALA A 161 9.96 -18.51 -20.95
CA ALA A 161 10.31 -18.82 -22.34
C ALA A 161 10.67 -17.58 -23.16
N ASN A 162 10.10 -16.42 -22.81
CA ASN A 162 10.18 -15.20 -23.61
C ASN A 162 10.88 -14.03 -22.89
N SER A 163 10.98 -14.05 -21.56
CA SER A 163 11.50 -12.93 -20.77
C SER A 163 12.21 -13.38 -19.49
N ASN A 164 13.26 -12.64 -19.13
CA ASN A 164 13.93 -12.74 -17.83
C ASN A 164 13.38 -11.74 -16.80
N LEU A 165 12.48 -10.85 -17.22
CA LEU A 165 11.74 -9.92 -16.36
C LEU A 165 10.33 -10.44 -16.11
N PRO A 166 9.75 -10.15 -14.92
CA PRO A 166 8.38 -10.53 -14.63
C PRO A 166 7.40 -9.77 -15.54
N VAL A 167 6.36 -10.48 -15.96
CA VAL A 167 5.22 -9.96 -16.72
C VAL A 167 4.26 -9.19 -15.80
N LEU A 168 4.17 -9.60 -14.54
CA LEU A 168 3.38 -8.98 -13.48
C LEU A 168 4.13 -9.12 -12.15
N THR A 169 4.24 -8.02 -11.40
CA THR A 169 4.80 -7.99 -10.04
C THR A 169 3.80 -7.37 -9.07
N LEU A 170 3.56 -8.04 -7.95
CA LEU A 170 2.82 -7.53 -6.80
C LEU A 170 3.79 -7.54 -5.62
N SER A 171 4.20 -6.37 -5.14
CA SER A 171 5.15 -6.29 -4.02
C SER A 171 4.57 -5.39 -2.93
N ARG A 172 4.70 -5.81 -1.68
CA ARG A 172 4.33 -5.05 -0.50
C ARG A 172 5.50 -5.03 0.47
N LEU A 173 5.92 -3.85 0.87
CA LEU A 173 6.94 -3.61 1.89
C LEU A 173 6.26 -2.99 3.10
N LEU A 174 6.38 -3.67 4.24
CA LEU A 174 5.79 -3.29 5.52
C LEU A 174 6.90 -3.07 6.55
N ILE A 175 6.87 -1.96 7.26
CA ILE A 175 7.78 -1.68 8.38
C ILE A 175 6.94 -1.52 9.64
N GLN A 176 7.18 -2.35 10.65
CA GLN A 176 6.41 -2.32 11.89
C GLN A 176 7.23 -2.81 13.09
N GLN A 177 6.67 -2.69 14.29
CA GLN A 177 7.24 -3.31 15.49
C GLN A 177 6.89 -4.81 15.52
N PRO A 178 7.79 -5.69 16.01
CA PRO A 178 7.52 -7.12 16.14
C PRO A 178 6.25 -7.41 16.96
N GLY A 179 5.49 -8.41 16.54
CA GLY A 179 4.25 -8.83 17.21
C GLY A 179 2.97 -8.15 16.71
N GLY A 180 3.08 -7.27 15.72
CA GLY A 180 1.95 -6.61 15.06
C GLY A 180 1.50 -5.34 15.80
N GLY A 181 1.70 -4.20 15.13
CA GLY A 181 1.31 -2.87 15.59
C GLY A 181 0.83 -1.99 14.44
N LEU A 182 0.65 -0.69 14.68
CA LEU A 182 0.45 0.25 13.58
C LEU A 182 1.75 0.32 12.75
N PRO A 183 1.70 0.05 11.43
CA PRO A 183 2.90 0.10 10.61
C PRO A 183 3.44 1.52 10.51
N LEU A 184 4.77 1.63 10.55
CA LEU A 184 5.49 2.87 10.28
C LEU A 184 5.48 3.19 8.77
N ALA A 185 5.52 2.15 7.93
CA ALA A 185 5.36 2.25 6.50
C ALA A 185 4.63 1.01 5.95
N ASP A 186 3.74 1.22 4.99
CA ASP A 186 3.02 0.15 4.29
C ASP A 186 2.88 0.53 2.82
N ASN A 187 3.85 0.09 2.01
CA ASN A 187 3.96 0.46 0.61
C ASN A 187 3.66 -0.75 -0.26
N SER A 188 2.69 -0.61 -1.16
CA SER A 188 2.36 -1.63 -2.15
C SER A 188 2.58 -1.11 -3.56
N ILE A 189 3.18 -1.94 -4.40
CA ILE A 189 3.41 -1.66 -5.80
C ILE A 189 2.89 -2.81 -6.66
N VAL A 190 2.20 -2.45 -7.73
CA VAL A 190 1.68 -3.37 -8.73
C VAL A 190 2.24 -2.92 -10.07
N LEU A 191 2.99 -3.80 -10.73
CA LEU A 191 3.62 -3.54 -12.01
C LEU A 191 3.14 -4.57 -13.02
N SER A 192 2.72 -4.10 -14.18
CA SER A 192 2.27 -4.95 -15.28
C SER A 192 3.06 -4.58 -16.52
N SER A 193 3.48 -5.59 -17.28
CA SER A 193 4.13 -5.42 -18.59
C SER A 193 3.19 -4.83 -19.64
N VAL A 194 1.88 -4.87 -19.40
CA VAL A 194 0.86 -4.22 -20.24
C VAL A 194 0.08 -3.17 -19.45
N GLU A 195 -0.34 -2.11 -20.14
CA GLU A 195 -1.16 -1.07 -19.55
C GLU A 195 -2.61 -1.57 -19.37
N PRO A 196 -3.23 -1.38 -18.19
CA PRO A 196 -4.63 -1.74 -18.00
C PRO A 196 -5.55 -0.90 -18.88
N SER A 197 -6.31 -1.57 -19.76
CA SER A 197 -7.22 -0.90 -20.70
C SER A 197 -8.41 -0.25 -19.99
N ASN A 198 -8.80 -0.77 -18.82
CA ASN A 198 -9.88 -0.26 -17.99
C ASN A 198 -9.54 -0.41 -16.51
N SER A 199 -9.78 0.63 -15.71
CA SER A 199 -9.79 0.52 -14.25
C SER A 199 -11.22 0.42 -13.75
N VAL A 200 -11.58 -0.70 -13.13
CA VAL A 200 -12.79 -0.82 -12.30
C VAL A 200 -12.39 -0.72 -10.84
N GLY A 201 -12.90 0.29 -10.14
CA GLY A 201 -12.60 0.54 -8.74
C GLY A 201 -13.83 0.38 -7.85
N LEU A 202 -13.61 -0.01 -6.60
CA LEU A 202 -14.56 0.21 -5.52
C LEU A 202 -14.27 1.60 -4.95
N PHE A 203 -15.17 2.55 -5.17
CA PHE A 203 -15.11 3.83 -4.47
C PHE A 203 -15.68 3.60 -3.06
N ALA A 204 -14.91 3.90 -2.03
CA ALA A 204 -15.49 4.07 -0.70
C ALA A 204 -16.40 5.29 -0.75
N ASN A 205 -17.69 5.13 -0.42
CA ASN A 205 -18.58 6.28 -0.29
C ASN A 205 -18.08 7.12 0.88
N GLU A 206 -17.55 8.31 0.60
CA GLU A 206 -17.31 9.31 1.64
C GLU A 206 -18.67 9.74 2.18
N LEU A 207 -18.96 9.42 3.44
CA LEU A 207 -20.14 9.93 4.12
C LEU A 207 -19.85 11.38 4.53
N ILE A 208 -20.84 12.26 4.39
CA ILE A 208 -20.74 13.62 4.95
C ILE A 208 -20.81 13.49 6.46
N ASP A 209 -19.78 13.95 7.17
CA ASP A 209 -19.86 14.12 8.61
C ASP A 209 -20.28 15.55 8.96
N PHE A 210 -21.20 15.67 9.92
CA PHE A 210 -21.76 16.94 10.37
C PHE A 210 -22.32 16.77 11.77
N GLU A 211 -22.47 17.85 12.50
CA GLU A 211 -23.08 17.88 13.82
C GLU A 211 -24.38 18.68 13.81
N THR A 212 -25.23 18.41 14.80
CA THR A 212 -26.46 19.17 15.02
C THR A 212 -26.62 19.49 16.49
N TYR A 213 -26.94 20.74 16.81
CA TYR A 213 -27.22 21.15 18.20
C TYR A 213 -28.34 22.19 18.29
N PRO A 214 -29.12 22.20 19.39
CA PRO A 214 -29.13 21.18 20.42
C PRO A 214 -29.80 19.89 19.93
N ASN A 215 -29.37 18.75 20.45
CA ASN A 215 -30.04 17.47 20.26
C ASN A 215 -29.99 16.69 21.58
N PRO A 216 -31.10 16.52 22.32
CA PRO A 216 -32.49 16.83 21.95
C PRO A 216 -32.81 18.33 21.75
N THR A 217 -33.85 18.63 20.97
CA THR A 217 -34.34 19.99 20.71
C THR A 217 -35.80 20.18 21.15
N THR A 218 -36.17 21.40 21.51
CA THR A 218 -37.57 21.81 21.78
C THR A 218 -38.24 22.49 20.58
N GLY A 219 -37.51 22.80 19.51
CA GLY A 219 -38.06 23.61 18.42
C GLY A 219 -37.16 23.80 17.20
N SER A 220 -35.84 23.91 17.36
CA SER A 220 -34.94 24.05 16.20
C SER A 220 -33.59 23.42 16.46
N ILE A 221 -32.90 23.05 15.38
CA ILE A 221 -31.52 22.56 15.42
C ILE A 221 -30.66 23.43 14.51
N THR A 222 -29.40 23.59 14.88
CA THR A 222 -28.37 24.22 14.06
C THR A 222 -27.50 23.14 13.44
N LEU A 223 -27.31 23.22 12.12
CA LEU A 223 -26.44 22.35 11.37
C LEU A 223 -25.01 22.89 11.38
N ASN A 224 -24.03 22.05 11.73
CA ASN A 224 -22.61 22.41 11.72
C ASN A 224 -21.83 21.39 10.89
N GLY A 225 -21.10 21.84 9.87
CA GLY A 225 -20.33 20.96 8.99
C GLY A 225 -19.82 21.68 7.76
N GLU A 226 -19.07 20.96 6.94
CA GLU A 226 -18.58 21.46 5.65
C GLU A 226 -19.50 20.97 4.53
N PHE A 227 -20.16 21.90 3.85
CA PHE A 227 -21.15 21.62 2.82
C PHE A 227 -20.80 22.36 1.53
N ALA A 228 -21.05 21.73 0.39
CA ALA A 228 -20.98 22.40 -0.91
C ALA A 228 -22.16 23.36 -1.09
N GLY A 229 -22.06 24.25 -2.09
CA GLY A 229 -23.09 25.27 -2.33
C GLY A 229 -24.45 24.73 -2.76
N ASP A 230 -24.55 23.45 -3.14
CA ASP A 230 -25.77 22.75 -3.55
C ASP A 230 -26.27 21.75 -2.51
N ALA A 231 -25.73 21.80 -1.29
CA ALA A 231 -26.07 20.82 -0.26
C ALA A 231 -27.52 20.98 0.23
N GLU A 232 -28.16 19.85 0.55
CA GLU A 232 -29.56 19.76 0.93
C GLU A 232 -29.72 18.98 2.24
N ALA A 233 -30.46 19.55 3.19
CA ALA A 233 -30.86 18.94 4.45
C ALA A 233 -32.32 18.49 4.35
N THR A 234 -32.58 17.20 4.58
CA THR A 234 -33.92 16.59 4.56
C THR A 234 -34.21 15.92 5.90
N VAL A 235 -35.31 16.29 6.53
CA VAL A 235 -35.79 15.67 7.78
C VAL A 235 -36.85 14.63 7.46
N LEU A 236 -36.67 13.42 7.96
CA LEU A 236 -37.54 12.27 7.75
C LEU A 236 -38.12 11.81 9.09
N ASP A 237 -39.37 11.36 9.09
CA ASP A 237 -39.92 10.63 10.24
C ASP A 237 -39.47 9.16 10.26
N GLN A 238 -39.86 8.43 11.32
CA GLN A 238 -39.54 7.01 11.52
C GLN A 238 -40.04 6.07 10.41
N SER A 239 -40.97 6.52 9.56
CA SER A 239 -41.46 5.76 8.39
C SER A 239 -40.72 6.09 7.10
N GLY A 240 -39.76 7.03 7.14
CA GLY A 240 -39.04 7.53 5.97
C GLY A 240 -39.81 8.60 5.18
N ARG A 241 -40.91 9.14 5.72
CA ARG A 241 -41.64 10.23 5.07
C ARG A 241 -40.91 11.55 5.30
N ILE A 242 -40.73 12.32 4.24
CA ILE A 242 -40.12 13.66 4.27
C ILE A 242 -41.06 14.62 5.01
N ILE A 243 -40.52 15.27 6.03
CA ILE A 243 -41.20 16.31 6.82
C ILE A 243 -40.86 17.69 6.26
N LEU A 244 -39.58 17.93 5.98
CA LEU A 244 -39.11 19.15 5.35
C LEU A 244 -37.79 18.90 4.61
N THR A 245 -37.51 19.79 3.67
CA THR A 245 -36.26 19.86 2.92
C THR A 245 -35.84 21.32 2.78
N GLN A 246 -34.55 21.61 2.96
CA GLN A 246 -33.98 22.95 2.81
C GLN A 246 -32.51 22.88 2.41
N GLU A 247 -31.94 24.01 1.99
CA GLU A 247 -30.50 24.13 1.76
C GLU A 247 -29.71 23.90 3.06
N ALA A 248 -28.62 23.14 2.94
CA ALA A 248 -27.69 22.83 4.02
C ALA A 248 -26.47 23.76 3.94
N ILE A 249 -26.52 24.89 4.64
CA ILE A 249 -25.37 25.79 4.79
C ILE A 249 -24.88 25.70 6.23
N ASN A 250 -23.57 25.79 6.43
CA ASN A 250 -22.98 25.75 7.77
C ASN A 250 -23.59 26.85 8.67
N GLY A 251 -24.03 26.47 9.87
CA GLY A 251 -24.69 27.36 10.83
C GLY A 251 -26.18 27.60 10.58
N THR A 252 -26.78 26.97 9.56
CA THR A 252 -28.21 27.14 9.27
C THR A 252 -29.07 26.51 10.35
N SER A 253 -30.16 27.18 10.72
CA SER A 253 -31.17 26.64 11.62
C SER A 253 -32.26 25.92 10.83
N ILE A 254 -32.64 24.72 11.29
CA ILE A 254 -33.77 23.94 10.82
C ILE A 254 -34.87 24.06 11.87
N ASP A 255 -36.02 24.61 11.47
CA ASP A 255 -37.18 24.79 12.34
C ASP A 255 -38.05 23.51 12.37
N LEU A 256 -38.20 22.96 13.56
CA LEU A 256 -39.01 21.79 13.91
C LEU A 256 -40.12 22.14 14.90
N SER A 257 -40.42 23.42 15.13
CA SER A 257 -41.40 23.87 16.12
C SER A 257 -42.82 23.36 15.82
N GLY A 258 -43.17 23.22 14.54
CA GLY A 258 -44.44 22.66 14.08
C GLY A 258 -44.48 21.13 13.99
N VAL A 259 -43.41 20.45 14.39
CA VAL A 259 -43.25 19.00 14.28
C VAL A 259 -43.53 18.34 15.64
N ASN A 260 -44.27 17.21 15.63
CA ASN A 260 -44.62 16.48 16.85
C ASN A 260 -43.38 15.95 17.58
N THR A 261 -43.51 15.73 18.88
CA THR A 261 -42.46 15.11 19.70
C THR A 261 -42.18 13.69 19.20
N GLY A 262 -40.89 13.32 19.16
CA GLY A 262 -40.47 12.04 18.57
C GLY A 262 -39.05 12.04 18.03
N MET A 263 -38.68 10.92 17.39
CA MET A 263 -37.39 10.73 16.74
C MET A 263 -37.51 10.98 15.24
N TYR A 264 -36.50 11.66 14.69
CA TYR A 264 -36.40 12.01 13.27
C TYR A 264 -35.01 11.69 12.75
N ILE A 265 -34.90 11.48 11.44
CA ILE A 265 -33.62 11.31 10.76
C ILE A 265 -33.37 12.57 9.96
N LEU A 266 -32.29 13.28 10.28
CA LEU A 266 -31.77 14.33 9.42
C LEU A 266 -30.76 13.71 8.45
N LYS A 267 -31.04 13.80 7.15
CA LYS A 267 -30.13 13.44 6.08
C LYS A 267 -29.59 14.72 5.43
N VAL A 268 -28.28 14.83 5.29
CA VAL A 268 -27.64 15.88 4.48
C VAL A 268 -27.02 15.23 3.25
N THR A 269 -27.24 15.82 2.07
CA THR A 269 -26.65 15.39 0.80
C THR A 269 -25.85 16.55 0.22
N SER A 270 -24.63 16.31 -0.25
CA SER A 270 -23.71 17.32 -0.80
C SER A 270 -22.76 16.63 -1.77
N ASN A 271 -22.56 17.15 -2.98
CA ASN A 271 -21.69 16.54 -4.00
C ASN A 271 -21.93 15.03 -4.24
N GLY A 272 -23.18 14.56 -4.13
CA GLY A 272 -23.54 13.14 -4.31
C GLY A 272 -23.22 12.22 -3.12
N ALA A 273 -22.53 12.72 -2.10
CA ALA A 273 -22.36 12.06 -0.80
C ALA A 273 -23.56 12.36 0.11
N SER A 274 -23.83 11.49 1.09
CA SER A 274 -24.85 11.75 2.11
C SER A 274 -24.43 11.32 3.51
N GLY A 275 -24.79 12.09 4.51
CA GLY A 275 -24.68 11.75 5.93
C GLY A 275 -26.03 11.75 6.62
N THR A 276 -26.16 11.04 7.73
CA THR A 276 -27.39 11.03 8.53
C THR A 276 -27.12 11.16 10.02
N LYS A 277 -27.93 11.96 10.73
CA LYS A 277 -27.95 12.02 12.20
C LYS A 277 -29.39 11.86 12.71
N MET A 278 -29.53 11.24 13.88
CA MET A 278 -30.81 11.12 14.56
C MET A 278 -31.08 12.38 15.39
N ILE A 279 -32.28 12.94 15.27
CA ILE A 279 -32.74 14.12 16.01
C ILE A 279 -33.87 13.72 16.96
N VAL A 280 -33.81 14.18 18.20
CA VAL A 280 -34.84 13.95 19.21
C VAL A 280 -35.60 15.25 19.49
N LYS A 281 -36.88 15.32 19.11
CA LYS A 281 -37.77 16.47 19.37
C LYS A 281 -38.58 16.23 20.65
N GLN A 282 -38.48 17.17 21.59
CA GLN A 282 -39.21 17.20 22.86
C GLN A 282 -40.38 18.19 22.85
#